data_AF-A0A8S2Z2E1-F1
#
_entry.id   AF-A0A8S2Z2E1-F1
#
_cell.length_a   1.000
_cell.length_b   1.000
_cell.length_c   1.000
_cell.angle_alpha   90.00
_cell.angle_beta   90.00
_cell.angle_gamma   90.00
#
_symmetry.space_group_name_H-M   'P 1'
#
loop_
_entity.id
_entity.type
_entity.pdbx_description
1 polymer ?
#
loop_
_entity_poly.entity_id
_entity_poly.type
_entity_poly.pdbx_seq_one_letter_code
_entity_poly.pdbx_strand_id
1 'polypeptide(L)'
;NITSAFDRRPTRWDELKQTVSIVVDICNVLDPDGVDIYFLNREPQFHVKSSSELIPTFAVPPAGGTPLARCLRQVLQAKRAEIQERKLLILIATDGIPTDDSGRNDIRSLEQVLKHERNPIDRILVTFIACTDDDESIDYLNKWDENIPKLDVCDDYRSEKLEIQNVQGKDFPFSYGDYVVKILLGSLDPWFDSLDNK
;
A
#
# COMPACT_ATOMS: atom_id res chain seq x y z
N ASN A 1 -3.34 25.89 -6.72
CA ASN A 1 -3.53 26.30 -5.31
C ASN A 1 -2.17 26.57 -4.69
N ILE A 2 -1.90 27.83 -4.36
CA ILE A 2 -0.66 28.24 -3.69
C ILE A 2 -0.85 27.91 -2.21
N THR A 3 -0.19 26.85 -1.73
CA THR A 3 -0.13 26.50 -0.31
C THR A 3 0.59 27.61 0.45
N SER A 4 -0.03 28.07 1.54
CA SER A 4 0.50 29.13 2.42
C SER A 4 1.80 28.66 3.09
N ALA A 5 2.74 29.58 3.34
CA ALA A 5 3.96 29.29 4.10
C ALA A 5 3.68 28.82 5.56
N PHE A 6 2.43 28.91 6.01
CA PHE A 6 1.93 28.48 7.31
C PHE A 6 1.02 27.25 7.27
N ASP A 7 0.79 26.65 6.08
CA ASP A 7 0.06 25.39 6.03
C ASP A 7 0.88 24.31 6.74
N ARG A 8 0.25 23.67 7.74
CA ARG A 8 0.83 22.52 8.42
C ARG A 8 1.21 21.49 7.35
N ARG A 9 2.48 21.12 7.29
CA ARG A 9 2.91 19.99 6.46
C ARG A 9 2.12 18.76 6.92
N PRO A 10 1.45 18.03 5.99
CA PRO A 10 0.74 16.81 6.36
C PRO A 10 1.73 15.85 7.02
N THR A 11 1.27 15.22 8.11
CA THR A 11 2.02 14.08 8.68
C THR A 11 1.87 12.88 7.76
N ARG A 12 2.73 11.88 7.90
CA ARG A 12 2.61 10.60 7.18
C ARG A 12 1.26 9.92 7.43
N TRP A 13 0.72 10.08 8.64
CA TRP A 13 -0.64 9.65 8.98
C TRP A 13 -1.72 10.47 8.25
N ASP A 14 -1.54 11.78 8.09
CA ASP A 14 -2.47 12.62 7.33
C ASP A 14 -2.43 12.26 5.83
N GLU A 15 -1.25 11.98 5.31
CA GLU A 15 -1.06 11.53 3.92
C GLU A 15 -1.67 10.16 3.69
N LEU A 16 -1.42 9.19 4.56
CA LEU A 16 -2.04 7.86 4.46
C LEU A 16 -3.57 7.94 4.43
N LYS A 17 -4.18 8.76 5.31
CA LYS A 17 -5.64 8.97 5.29
C LYS A 17 -6.11 9.53 3.96
N GLN A 18 -5.40 10.51 3.42
CA GLN A 18 -5.74 11.14 2.15
C GLN A 18 -5.62 10.13 1.00
N THR A 19 -4.49 9.43 0.92
CA THR A 19 -4.22 8.40 -0.10
C THR A 19 -5.29 7.31 -0.06
N VAL A 20 -5.54 6.70 1.10
CA VAL A 20 -6.52 5.60 1.24
C VAL A 20 -7.95 6.08 0.95
N SER A 21 -8.30 7.31 1.32
CA SER A 21 -9.61 7.89 1.00
C SER A 21 -9.82 7.99 -0.52
N ILE A 22 -8.82 8.51 -1.25
CA ILE A 22 -8.90 8.65 -2.71
C ILE A 22 -8.88 7.28 -3.39
N VAL A 23 -8.05 6.36 -2.91
CA VAL A 23 -8.02 4.96 -3.39
C VAL A 23 -9.40 4.33 -3.27
N VAL A 24 -10.07 4.44 -2.12
CA VAL A 24 -11.42 3.88 -1.93
C VAL A 24 -12.41 4.52 -2.90
N ASP A 25 -12.41 5.84 -3.07
CA ASP A 25 -13.33 6.49 -4.00
C ASP A 25 -13.07 6.08 -5.46
N ILE A 26 -11.80 5.95 -5.88
CA ILE A 26 -11.43 5.46 -7.22
C ILE A 26 -11.83 3.99 -7.40
N CYS A 27 -11.46 3.13 -6.46
CA CYS A 27 -11.74 1.70 -6.54
C CYS A 27 -13.25 1.43 -6.59
N ASN A 28 -14.08 2.24 -5.93
CA ASN A 28 -15.54 2.10 -5.99
C ASN A 28 -16.16 2.48 -7.34
N VAL A 29 -15.47 3.27 -8.16
CA VAL A 29 -15.87 3.49 -9.56
C VAL A 29 -15.61 2.23 -10.40
N LEU A 30 -14.58 1.46 -10.03
CA LEU A 30 -14.12 0.28 -10.77
C LEU A 30 -14.75 -1.02 -10.29
N ASP A 31 -15.06 -1.12 -8.99
CA ASP A 31 -15.63 -2.29 -8.34
C ASP A 31 -16.87 -1.89 -7.50
N PRO A 32 -18.09 -2.18 -7.97
CA PRO A 32 -19.31 -1.81 -7.26
C PRO A 32 -19.54 -2.60 -5.97
N ASP A 33 -18.79 -3.69 -5.72
CA ASP A 33 -18.88 -4.46 -4.48
C ASP A 33 -18.26 -3.74 -3.29
N GLY A 34 -17.38 -2.76 -3.53
CA GLY A 34 -16.65 -2.06 -2.49
C GLY A 34 -15.23 -2.58 -2.26
N VAL A 35 -14.51 -1.89 -1.38
CA VAL A 35 -13.16 -2.27 -0.94
C VAL A 35 -13.23 -2.84 0.48
N ASP A 36 -12.48 -3.90 0.73
CA ASP A 36 -12.33 -4.44 2.08
C ASP A 36 -11.08 -3.88 2.76
N ILE A 37 -11.25 -3.43 4.00
CA ILE A 37 -10.20 -2.83 4.82
C ILE A 37 -9.86 -3.77 5.95
N TYR A 38 -8.66 -4.31 5.90
CA TYR A 38 -8.10 -5.14 6.96
C TYR A 38 -7.17 -4.28 7.81
N PHE A 39 -7.40 -4.33 9.13
CA PHE A 39 -6.50 -3.70 10.09
C PHE A 39 -5.66 -4.78 10.77
N LEU A 40 -4.43 -4.44 11.14
CA LEU A 40 -3.51 -5.42 11.74
C LEU A 40 -3.96 -5.91 13.13
N ASN A 41 -4.56 -5.01 13.92
CA ASN A 41 -4.84 -5.21 15.34
C ASN A 41 -6.30 -4.90 15.74
N ARG A 42 -7.23 -4.91 14.76
CA ARG A 42 -8.68 -4.79 15.02
C ARG A 42 -9.47 -5.47 13.90
N GLU A 43 -10.77 -5.64 14.14
CA GLU A 43 -11.67 -6.27 13.16
C GLU A 43 -11.72 -5.50 11.83
N PRO A 44 -11.79 -6.22 10.69
CA PRO A 44 -11.88 -5.61 9.37
C PRO A 44 -13.22 -4.92 9.13
N GLN A 45 -13.24 -4.01 8.15
CA GLN A 45 -14.45 -3.40 7.62
C GLN A 45 -14.59 -3.80 6.15
N PHE A 46 -15.73 -4.39 5.79
CA PHE A 46 -15.96 -4.93 4.45
C PHE A 46 -16.87 -4.02 3.63
N HIS A 47 -16.77 -4.15 2.30
CA HIS A 47 -17.64 -3.47 1.34
C HIS A 47 -17.70 -1.95 1.55
N VAL A 48 -16.55 -1.31 1.81
CA VAL A 48 -16.46 0.15 1.97
C VAL A 48 -16.67 0.81 0.62
N LYS A 49 -17.74 1.60 0.50
CA LYS A 49 -18.17 2.20 -0.77
C LYS A 49 -17.86 3.68 -0.95
N SER A 50 -17.34 4.32 0.09
CA SER A 50 -16.90 5.72 0.02
C SER A 50 -15.85 6.02 1.07
N SER A 51 -15.00 7.00 0.80
CA SER A 51 -14.06 7.57 1.77
C SER A 51 -14.74 8.06 3.05
N SER A 52 -16.01 8.49 2.97
CA SER A 52 -16.78 8.94 4.13
C SER A 52 -16.96 7.87 5.20
N GLU A 53 -17.03 6.59 4.80
CA GLU A 53 -17.12 5.43 5.70
C GLU A 53 -15.78 5.11 6.39
N LEU A 54 -14.65 5.57 5.84
CA LEU A 54 -13.33 5.42 6.46
C LEU A 54 -13.05 6.45 7.55
N ILE A 55 -13.61 7.66 7.45
CA ILE A 55 -13.33 8.77 8.36
C ILE A 55 -13.44 8.36 9.84
N PRO A 56 -14.51 7.67 10.29
CA PRO A 56 -14.63 7.24 11.69
C PRO A 56 -13.55 6.25 12.11
N THR A 57 -13.04 5.44 11.18
CA THR A 57 -12.03 4.40 11.48
C THR A 57 -10.70 5.03 11.88
N PHE A 58 -10.37 6.22 11.37
CA PHE A 58 -9.14 6.94 11.67
C PHE A 58 -9.16 7.64 13.04
N ALA A 59 -10.31 7.69 13.71
CA ALA A 59 -10.40 8.20 15.08
C ALA A 59 -9.73 7.25 16.11
N VAL A 60 -9.60 5.97 15.75
CA VAL A 60 -8.83 4.99 16.53
C VAL A 60 -7.42 4.90 15.94
N PRO A 61 -6.39 5.34 16.68
CA PRO A 61 -5.01 5.29 16.18
C PRO A 61 -4.52 3.83 16.07
N PRO A 62 -3.52 3.55 15.22
CA PRO A 62 -2.82 2.28 15.21
C PRO A 62 -2.23 1.96 16.59
N ALA A 63 -2.25 0.69 16.99
CA ALA A 63 -1.69 0.20 18.24
C ALA A 63 -1.33 -1.28 18.11
N GLY A 64 -0.39 -1.77 18.92
CA GLY A 64 0.06 -3.17 18.90
C GLY A 64 1.34 -3.37 18.06
N GLY A 65 1.62 -4.63 17.71
CA GLY A 65 2.70 -4.98 16.79
C GLY A 65 2.29 -4.85 15.32
N THR A 66 3.11 -5.37 14.42
CA THR A 66 2.93 -5.29 12.96
C THR A 66 2.76 -6.69 12.33
N PRO A 67 1.68 -7.44 12.65
CA PRO A 67 1.46 -8.83 12.22
C PRO A 67 1.05 -8.96 10.74
N LEU A 68 1.87 -8.40 9.83
CA LEU A 68 1.60 -8.38 8.39
C LEU A 68 1.48 -9.77 7.78
N ALA A 69 2.37 -10.71 8.13
CA ALA A 69 2.32 -12.06 7.59
C ALA A 69 1.01 -12.78 7.98
N ARG A 70 0.57 -12.63 9.24
CA ARG A 70 -0.70 -13.18 9.73
C ARG A 70 -1.89 -12.54 9.00
N CYS A 71 -1.90 -11.21 8.91
CA CYS A 71 -2.97 -10.46 8.24
C CYS A 71 -3.07 -10.82 6.75
N LEU A 72 -1.93 -10.91 6.05
CA LEU A 72 -1.92 -11.25 4.63
C LEU A 72 -2.45 -12.69 4.39
N ARG A 73 -2.08 -13.66 5.23
CA ARG A 73 -2.66 -15.02 5.17
C ARG A 73 -4.17 -15.00 5.35
N GLN A 74 -4.68 -14.21 6.29
CA GLN A 74 -6.12 -14.05 6.53
C GLN A 74 -6.82 -13.50 5.28
N VAL A 75 -6.27 -12.46 4.63
CA VAL A 75 -6.81 -11.90 3.39
C VAL A 75 -6.82 -12.94 2.28
N LEU A 76 -5.70 -13.63 2.04
CA LEU A 76 -5.58 -14.65 1.00
C LEU A 76 -6.55 -15.81 1.20
N GLN A 77 -6.76 -16.24 2.45
CA GLN A 77 -7.72 -17.27 2.78
C GLN A 77 -9.16 -16.80 2.57
N ALA A 78 -9.50 -15.60 3.05
CA ALA A 78 -10.84 -15.04 2.93
C ALA A 78 -11.23 -14.80 1.47
N LYS A 79 -10.27 -14.38 0.63
CA LYS A 79 -10.48 -14.04 -0.79
C LYS A 79 -10.28 -15.17 -1.78
N ARG A 80 -10.10 -16.40 -1.29
CA ARG A 80 -9.72 -17.56 -2.12
C ARG A 80 -10.72 -17.84 -3.25
N ALA A 81 -12.02 -17.64 -3.01
CA ALA A 81 -13.06 -17.86 -4.00
C ALA A 81 -13.04 -16.73 -5.05
N GLU A 82 -13.01 -15.47 -4.61
CA GLU A 82 -13.02 -14.30 -5.50
C GLU A 82 -11.79 -14.24 -6.41
N ILE A 83 -10.63 -14.71 -5.93
CA ILE A 83 -9.40 -14.80 -6.74
C ILE A 83 -9.57 -15.71 -7.97
N GLN A 84 -10.49 -16.69 -7.94
CA GLN A 84 -10.77 -17.53 -9.12
C GLN A 84 -11.58 -16.78 -10.19
N GLU A 85 -12.39 -15.80 -9.77
CA GLU A 85 -13.32 -15.08 -10.64
C GLU A 85 -12.73 -13.77 -11.17
N ARG A 86 -12.06 -13.01 -10.31
CA ARG A 86 -11.40 -11.73 -10.65
C ARG A 86 -9.96 -11.67 -10.14
N LYS A 87 -9.23 -10.62 -10.50
CA LYS A 87 -7.92 -10.32 -9.91
C LYS A 87 -8.10 -9.61 -8.57
N LEU A 88 -7.16 -9.79 -7.66
CA LEU A 88 -7.11 -9.15 -6.35
C LEU A 88 -5.90 -8.22 -6.30
N LEU A 89 -6.14 -6.93 -6.04
CA LEU A 89 -5.10 -5.97 -5.67
C LEU A 89 -5.11 -5.80 -4.15
N ILE A 90 -3.96 -6.02 -3.52
CA ILE A 90 -3.77 -5.85 -2.07
C ILE A 90 -2.85 -4.65 -1.87
N LEU A 91 -3.36 -3.60 -1.23
CA LEU A 91 -2.55 -2.45 -0.84
C LEU A 91 -2.17 -2.60 0.63
N ILE A 92 -0.87 -2.55 0.93
CA ILE A 92 -0.34 -2.74 2.28
C ILE A 92 0.36 -1.46 2.71
N ALA A 93 -0.28 -0.68 3.58
CA ALA A 93 0.35 0.48 4.21
C ALA A 93 1.06 0.07 5.51
N THR A 94 2.35 0.37 5.63
CA THR A 94 3.17 0.03 6.81
C THR A 94 4.26 1.08 7.04
N ASP A 95 4.59 1.34 8.30
CA ASP A 95 5.66 2.26 8.72
C ASP A 95 6.89 1.53 9.30
N GLY A 96 6.96 0.21 9.18
CA GLY A 96 8.18 -0.49 9.56
C GLY A 96 8.15 -2.01 9.47
N ILE A 97 8.93 -2.60 10.38
CA ILE A 97 9.27 -4.02 10.37
C ILE A 97 8.07 -4.88 10.83
N PRO A 98 7.69 -5.93 10.08
CA PRO A 98 6.67 -6.86 10.51
C PRO A 98 7.09 -7.60 11.78
N THR A 99 6.12 -7.88 12.66
CA THR A 99 6.34 -8.65 13.89
C THR A 99 5.39 -9.83 14.00
N ASP A 100 5.82 -10.91 14.64
CA ASP A 100 4.95 -12.01 15.04
C ASP A 100 4.06 -11.60 16.24
N ASP A 101 3.19 -12.50 16.68
CA ASP A 101 2.30 -12.24 17.83
C ASP A 101 3.07 -12.11 19.17
N SER A 102 4.37 -12.45 19.19
CA SER A 102 5.28 -12.23 20.32
C SER A 102 6.08 -10.94 20.19
N GLY A 103 5.85 -10.13 19.15
CA GLY A 103 6.55 -8.87 18.90
C GLY A 103 7.97 -9.04 18.31
N ARG A 104 8.32 -10.22 17.81
CA ARG A 104 9.65 -10.48 17.20
C ARG A 104 9.61 -10.20 15.71
N ASN A 105 10.71 -9.75 15.13
CA ASN A 105 10.85 -9.53 13.68
C ASN A 105 10.39 -10.76 12.88
N ASP A 106 9.47 -10.55 11.95
CA ASP A 106 8.79 -11.60 11.16
C ASP A 106 8.90 -11.36 9.64
N ILE A 107 9.95 -10.65 9.18
CA ILE A 107 10.19 -10.37 7.76
C ILE A 107 10.19 -11.65 6.91
N ARG A 108 10.82 -12.72 7.42
CA ARG A 108 10.93 -14.00 6.70
C ARG A 108 9.57 -14.68 6.49
N SER A 109 8.68 -14.59 7.46
CA SER A 109 7.32 -15.14 7.35
C SER A 109 6.52 -14.35 6.33
N LEU A 110 6.61 -13.02 6.33
CA LEU A 110 5.96 -12.19 5.32
C LEU A 110 6.48 -12.50 3.92
N GLU A 111 7.80 -12.64 3.76
CA GLU A 111 8.42 -13.05 2.49
C GLU A 111 7.90 -14.42 2.01
N GLN A 112 7.80 -15.39 2.93
CA GLN A 112 7.26 -16.71 2.62
C GLN A 112 5.81 -16.63 2.14
N VAL A 113 4.97 -15.78 2.74
CA VAL A 113 3.59 -15.57 2.27
C VAL A 113 3.60 -15.00 0.86
N LEU A 114 4.39 -13.96 0.60
CA LEU A 114 4.46 -13.28 -0.69
C LEU A 114 4.98 -14.16 -1.83
N LYS A 115 5.95 -15.04 -1.56
CA LYS A 115 6.60 -15.90 -2.56
C LYS A 115 5.94 -17.27 -2.74
N HIS A 116 5.33 -17.83 -1.69
CA HIS A 116 4.92 -19.24 -1.68
C HIS A 116 3.45 -19.47 -1.35
N GLU A 117 2.80 -18.58 -0.61
CA GLU A 117 1.39 -18.73 -0.24
C GLU A 117 0.46 -17.87 -1.11
N ARG A 118 0.97 -16.76 -1.67
CA ARG A 118 0.29 -15.91 -2.65
C ARG A 118 0.18 -16.62 -4.00
N ASN A 119 -0.91 -17.34 -4.20
CA ASN A 119 -1.15 -18.15 -5.39
C ASN A 119 -2.64 -18.09 -5.84
N PRO A 120 -2.94 -17.91 -7.15
CA PRO A 120 -2.01 -17.75 -8.27
C PRO A 120 -1.43 -16.34 -8.37
N ILE A 121 -0.11 -16.26 -8.58
CA ILE A 121 0.66 -15.02 -8.47
C ILE A 121 0.31 -13.97 -9.53
N ASP A 122 -0.16 -14.39 -10.70
CA ASP A 122 -0.59 -13.53 -11.81
C ASP A 122 -1.96 -12.86 -11.58
N ARG A 123 -2.69 -13.31 -10.54
CA ARG A 123 -4.00 -12.78 -10.17
C ARG A 123 -4.01 -12.04 -8.84
N ILE A 124 -2.92 -12.07 -8.07
CA ILE A 124 -2.84 -11.42 -6.76
C ILE A 124 -1.68 -10.43 -6.78
N LEU A 125 -2.03 -9.17 -6.96
CA LEU A 125 -1.10 -8.05 -7.03
C LEU A 125 -0.94 -7.44 -5.64
N VAL A 126 0.27 -7.01 -5.30
CA VAL A 126 0.56 -6.38 -4.01
C VAL A 126 1.27 -5.06 -4.26
N THR A 127 0.80 -3.98 -3.66
CA THR A 127 1.56 -2.72 -3.61
C THR A 127 1.77 -2.35 -2.15
N PHE A 128 3.02 -2.14 -1.75
CA PHE A 128 3.35 -1.58 -0.44
C PHE A 128 3.32 -0.05 -0.52
N ILE A 129 2.73 0.59 0.49
CA ILE A 129 2.74 2.04 0.67
C ILE A 129 3.57 2.30 1.92
N ALA A 130 4.83 2.69 1.72
CA ALA A 130 5.77 2.92 2.81
C ALA A 130 5.45 4.23 3.54
N CYS A 131 5.13 4.10 4.82
CA CYS A 131 4.67 5.17 5.69
C CYS A 131 5.70 5.55 6.76
N THR A 132 7.01 5.39 6.51
CA THR A 132 8.10 5.84 7.41
C THR A 132 9.21 6.70 6.77
N ASP A 133 9.85 7.60 7.53
CA ASP A 133 11.10 8.29 7.14
C ASP A 133 12.34 7.45 7.53
N ASP A 134 12.11 6.30 8.16
CA ASP A 134 13.15 5.37 8.57
C ASP A 134 13.39 4.33 7.48
N ASP A 135 14.26 4.68 6.53
CA ASP A 135 14.65 3.84 5.40
C ASP A 135 15.13 2.45 5.86
N GLU A 136 15.79 2.35 7.02
CA GLU A 136 16.29 1.07 7.56
C GLU A 136 15.14 0.12 7.93
N SER A 137 14.02 0.67 8.42
CA SER A 137 12.84 -0.11 8.80
C SER A 137 12.06 -0.67 7.62
N ILE A 138 12.34 -0.21 6.39
CA ILE A 138 11.66 -0.65 5.16
C ILE A 138 12.60 -1.11 4.04
N ASP A 139 13.92 -1.10 4.22
CA ASP A 139 14.92 -1.53 3.22
C ASP A 139 14.67 -2.94 2.65
N TYR A 140 13.99 -3.81 3.40
CA TYR A 140 13.60 -5.13 2.92
C TYR A 140 12.56 -5.08 1.77
N LEU A 141 11.74 -4.02 1.71
CA LEU A 141 10.75 -3.81 0.65
C LEU A 141 11.42 -3.52 -0.69
N ASN A 142 12.44 -2.67 -0.73
CA ASN A 142 13.21 -2.36 -1.95
C ASN A 142 13.80 -3.63 -2.59
N LYS A 143 14.32 -4.54 -1.76
CA LYS A 143 14.80 -5.86 -2.24
C LYS A 143 13.68 -6.74 -2.80
N TRP A 144 12.47 -6.60 -2.28
CA TRP A 144 11.32 -7.40 -2.73
C TRP A 144 10.71 -6.84 -3.99
N ASP A 145 10.71 -5.53 -4.15
CA ASP A 145 10.26 -4.82 -5.35
C ASP A 145 10.94 -5.39 -6.61
N GLU A 146 12.27 -5.48 -6.57
CA GLU A 146 13.08 -6.01 -7.67
C GLU A 146 12.88 -7.52 -7.94
N ASN A 147 12.54 -8.31 -6.92
CA ASN A 147 12.71 -9.77 -6.94
C ASN A 147 11.43 -10.59 -6.73
N ILE A 148 10.31 -9.95 -6.38
CA ILE A 148 9.01 -10.59 -6.20
C ILE A 148 8.08 -10.11 -7.31
N PRO A 149 7.61 -10.98 -8.23
CA PRO A 149 6.81 -10.54 -9.36
C PRO A 149 5.43 -10.04 -8.89
N LYS A 150 4.86 -9.07 -9.62
CA LYS A 150 3.55 -8.47 -9.28
C LYS A 150 3.51 -7.88 -7.87
N LEU A 151 4.64 -7.31 -7.46
CA LEU A 151 4.81 -6.52 -6.26
C LEU A 151 5.37 -5.18 -6.70
N ASP A 152 4.91 -4.10 -6.06
CA ASP A 152 5.43 -2.74 -6.22
C ASP A 152 5.56 -2.10 -4.82
N VAL A 153 6.46 -1.14 -4.66
CA VAL A 153 6.67 -0.38 -3.44
C VAL A 153 6.62 1.10 -3.79
N CYS A 154 5.75 1.84 -3.12
CA CYS A 154 5.67 3.30 -3.27
C CYS A 154 5.99 3.96 -1.93
N ASP A 155 6.85 4.96 -1.96
CA ASP A 155 7.12 5.81 -0.80
C ASP A 155 6.02 6.84 -0.57
N ASP A 156 6.19 7.74 0.41
CA ASP A 156 5.35 8.93 0.50
C ASP A 156 5.52 9.80 -0.74
N TYR A 157 4.47 10.56 -1.10
CA TYR A 157 4.37 11.34 -2.33
C TYR A 157 5.60 12.22 -2.57
N ARG A 158 6.18 12.81 -1.51
CA ARG A 158 7.29 13.75 -1.67
C ARG A 158 8.57 13.01 -2.02
N SER A 159 8.85 11.93 -1.33
CA SER A 159 10.00 11.05 -1.58
C SER A 159 9.87 10.43 -2.98
N GLU A 160 8.74 9.79 -3.26
CA GLU A 160 8.39 9.19 -4.55
C GLU A 160 8.57 10.16 -5.73
N LYS A 161 8.02 11.38 -5.58
CA LYS A 161 8.17 12.42 -6.61
C LYS A 161 9.63 12.79 -6.86
N LEU A 162 10.45 12.88 -5.82
CA LEU A 162 11.86 13.23 -5.96
C LEU A 162 12.61 12.10 -6.67
N GLU A 163 12.30 10.84 -6.37
CA GLU A 163 12.90 9.68 -7.04
C GLU A 163 12.56 9.65 -8.53
N ILE A 164 11.28 9.78 -8.87
CA ILE A 164 10.82 9.87 -10.26
C ILE A 164 11.49 11.04 -10.98
N GLN A 165 11.62 12.21 -10.35
CA GLN A 165 12.29 13.37 -10.96
C GLN A 165 13.80 13.18 -11.13
N ASN A 166 14.42 12.35 -10.29
CA ASN A 166 15.83 11.99 -10.44
C ASN A 166 16.05 11.03 -11.63
N VAL A 167 15.08 10.17 -11.93
CA VAL A 167 15.11 9.22 -13.05
C VAL A 167 14.64 9.85 -14.37
N GLN A 168 13.45 10.44 -14.37
CA GLN A 168 12.77 10.97 -15.56
C GLN A 168 13.18 12.41 -15.91
N GLY A 169 13.80 13.12 -14.97
CA GLY A 169 14.22 14.51 -15.10
C GLY A 169 13.43 15.49 -14.22
N LYS A 170 14.09 16.57 -13.81
CA LYS A 170 13.58 17.53 -12.80
C LYS A 170 12.22 18.16 -13.12
N ASP A 171 11.91 18.30 -14.41
CA ASP A 171 10.67 18.92 -14.89
C ASP A 171 9.58 17.89 -15.21
N PHE A 172 9.82 16.60 -14.93
CA PHE A 172 8.82 15.56 -15.15
C PHE A 172 7.55 15.84 -14.32
N PRO A 173 6.37 15.92 -14.97
CA PRO A 173 5.13 16.22 -14.27
C PRO A 173 4.70 15.00 -13.46
N PHE A 174 4.64 15.16 -12.14
CA PHE A 174 4.13 14.15 -11.23
C PHE A 174 3.32 14.80 -10.11
N SER A 175 2.00 14.72 -10.26
CA SER A 175 1.01 15.23 -9.32
C SER A 175 0.67 14.19 -8.26
N TYR A 176 -0.06 14.62 -7.23
CA TYR A 176 -0.57 13.70 -6.22
C TYR A 176 -1.59 12.70 -6.80
N GLY A 177 -2.31 13.07 -7.87
CA GLY A 177 -3.18 12.14 -8.58
C GLY A 177 -2.39 11.05 -9.29
N ASP A 178 -1.27 11.40 -9.93
CA ASP A 178 -0.38 10.45 -10.59
C ASP A 178 0.23 9.47 -9.58
N TYR A 179 0.57 9.96 -8.38
CA TYR A 179 1.00 9.13 -7.26
C TYR A 179 -0.03 8.08 -6.85
N VAL A 180 -1.29 8.48 -6.65
CA VAL A 180 -2.36 7.53 -6.32
C VAL A 180 -2.57 6.52 -7.45
N VAL A 181 -2.42 6.93 -8.70
CA VAL A 181 -2.51 6.03 -9.85
C VAL A 181 -1.32 5.05 -9.89
N LYS A 182 -0.09 5.48 -9.60
CA LYS A 182 1.07 4.57 -9.48
C LYS A 182 0.81 3.52 -8.40
N ILE A 183 0.33 3.90 -7.21
CA ILE A 183 -0.03 2.93 -6.14
C ILE A 183 -0.99 1.84 -6.65
N LEU A 184 -1.96 2.21 -7.48
CA LEU A 184 -2.96 1.27 -8.02
C LEU A 184 -2.44 0.41 -9.18
N LEU A 185 -1.44 0.90 -9.93
CA LEU A 185 -1.06 0.32 -11.21
C LEU A 185 0.38 -0.19 -11.30
N GLY A 186 1.30 0.20 -10.41
CA GLY A 186 2.71 -0.18 -10.51
C GLY A 186 2.90 -1.70 -10.49
N SER A 187 2.26 -2.40 -9.56
CA SER A 187 2.30 -3.87 -9.51
C SER A 187 1.62 -4.56 -10.72
N LEU A 188 0.82 -3.83 -11.51
CA LEU A 188 0.08 -4.33 -12.67
C LEU A 188 0.81 -4.09 -13.98
N ASP A 189 1.25 -2.86 -14.20
CA ASP A 189 1.75 -2.31 -15.46
C ASP A 189 3.21 -1.83 -15.31
N PRO A 190 4.15 -2.47 -16.04
CA PRO A 190 5.57 -2.15 -15.96
C PRO A 190 5.94 -0.69 -16.26
N TRP A 191 5.09 0.05 -16.98
CA TRP A 191 5.38 1.47 -17.22
C TRP A 191 5.34 2.28 -15.93
N PHE A 192 4.32 2.06 -15.10
CA PHE A 192 4.17 2.75 -13.81
C PHE A 192 5.27 2.34 -12.82
N ASP A 193 5.60 1.05 -12.79
CA ASP A 193 6.73 0.49 -12.05
C ASP A 193 8.07 1.11 -12.50
N SER A 194 8.25 1.38 -13.79
CA SER A 194 9.53 1.91 -14.30
C SER A 194 9.77 3.41 -14.04
N LEU A 195 8.83 4.14 -13.42
CA LEU A 195 8.93 5.61 -13.28
C LEU A 195 10.07 6.03 -12.34
N ASP A 196 10.31 5.24 -11.31
CA ASP A 196 11.25 5.40 -10.19
C ASP A 196 12.46 4.44 -10.28
N ASN A 197 12.43 3.49 -11.22
CA ASN A 197 13.51 2.53 -11.44
C ASN A 197 14.74 3.16 -12.10
N LYS A 198 15.93 2.93 -11.53
CA LYS A 198 17.24 3.42 -12.00
C LYS A 198 17.88 2.57 -13.08
#